data_AF-A0A1G0G8A6-F1
#
_entry.id   AF-A0A1G0G8A6-F1
#
_cell.length_a   1.000
_cell.length_b   1.000
_cell.length_c   1.000
_cell.angle_alpha   90.00
_cell.angle_beta   90.00
_cell.angle_gamma   90.00
#
_symmetry.space_group_name_H-M   'P 1'
#
loop_
_entity.id
_entity.type
_entity.pdbx_description
1 polymer ?
#
loop_
_entity_poly.entity_id
_entity_poly.type
_entity_poly.pdbx_seq_one_letter_code
_entity_poly.pdbx_strand_id
1 'polypeptide(L)'
;MSQLQNLKVETSGIISRAWYFLGVLLLCCASALFPIGGWADSQRELALGQMTDLADEIVVGKVTSSVPSWQGRLIVTVSTIEVIESIKGQTGLTMEITQLGGTAVHPRLKVPVHMSASGSAVLNPGEEVLLFVRRAKGGIRDLIGGPQGKLVVKVDPVTGDKIISIGSKEISGTDEKGRRTITARETTLNEIRREIKDHIQRGSKAIKSGDETK
;
A
#
# COMPACT_ATOMS: atom_id res chain seq x y z
N MET A 1 -58.52 -69.74 -27.78
CA MET A 1 -57.46 -69.70 -26.74
C MET A 1 -56.11 -69.72 -27.43
N SER A 2 -55.51 -68.55 -27.68
CA SER A 2 -54.09 -68.42 -28.03
C SER A 2 -53.70 -66.95 -27.86
N GLN A 3 -53.13 -66.64 -26.69
CA GLN A 3 -52.64 -65.32 -26.31
C GLN A 3 -51.32 -65.54 -25.56
N LEU A 4 -50.25 -65.82 -26.30
CA LEU A 4 -48.88 -65.72 -25.82
C LEU A 4 -47.98 -65.41 -27.01
N GLN A 5 -47.72 -64.12 -27.25
CA GLN A 5 -46.47 -63.59 -27.79
C GLN A 5 -46.56 -62.07 -27.91
N ASN A 6 -45.45 -61.40 -27.59
CA ASN A 6 -45.14 -59.96 -27.66
C ASN A 6 -45.27 -59.18 -26.34
N LEU A 7 -44.32 -58.36 -25.90
CA LEU A 7 -43.02 -57.94 -26.47
C LEU A 7 -42.19 -57.31 -25.33
N LYS A 8 -41.01 -57.88 -25.09
CA LYS A 8 -39.70 -57.20 -25.03
C LYS A 8 -39.54 -55.99 -24.10
N VAL A 9 -39.00 -56.31 -22.93
CA VAL A 9 -38.11 -55.54 -22.03
C VAL A 9 -37.50 -54.28 -22.68
N GLU A 10 -38.00 -53.11 -22.27
CA GLU A 10 -37.47 -51.79 -22.56
C GLU A 10 -36.83 -51.21 -21.29
N THR A 11 -35.66 -51.71 -20.88
CA THR A 11 -34.97 -51.24 -19.66
C THR A 11 -33.52 -50.78 -19.88
N SER A 12 -33.04 -50.72 -21.13
CA SER A 12 -31.63 -50.43 -21.43
C SER A 12 -31.25 -48.94 -21.53
N GLY A 13 -32.20 -48.00 -21.40
CA GLY A 13 -31.93 -46.56 -21.59
C GLY A 13 -31.70 -45.73 -20.32
N ILE A 14 -32.13 -46.21 -19.15
CA ILE A 14 -32.17 -45.38 -17.93
C ILE A 14 -30.84 -45.48 -17.15
N ILE A 15 -30.16 -46.62 -17.23
CA ILE A 15 -28.94 -46.89 -16.44
C ILE A 15 -27.74 -46.10 -16.97
N SER A 16 -27.64 -45.85 -18.29
CA SER A 16 -26.49 -45.12 -18.85
C SER A 16 -26.52 -43.62 -18.53
N ARG A 17 -27.71 -43.01 -18.44
CA ARG A 17 -27.86 -41.56 -18.13
C ARG A 17 -27.49 -41.24 -16.69
N ALA A 18 -27.77 -42.14 -15.75
CA ALA A 18 -27.42 -41.98 -14.34
C ALA A 18 -25.90 -41.96 -14.09
N TRP A 19 -25.12 -42.71 -14.88
CA TRP A 19 -23.66 -42.72 -14.79
C TRP A 19 -23.02 -41.43 -15.31
N TYR A 20 -23.60 -40.80 -16.34
CA TYR A 20 -23.13 -39.49 -16.82
C TYR A 20 -23.40 -38.37 -15.81
N PHE A 21 -24.56 -38.37 -15.14
CA PHE A 21 -24.85 -37.37 -14.11
C PHE A 21 -23.95 -37.53 -12.88
N LEU A 22 -23.63 -38.77 -12.46
CA LEU A 22 -22.70 -39.00 -11.36
C LEU A 22 -21.26 -38.59 -11.72
N GLY A 23 -20.82 -38.84 -12.95
CA GLY A 23 -19.49 -38.44 -13.45
C GLY A 23 -19.32 -36.93 -13.59
N VAL A 24 -20.34 -36.20 -14.06
CA VAL A 24 -20.31 -34.73 -14.18
C VAL A 24 -20.36 -34.05 -12.80
N LEU A 25 -21.10 -34.59 -11.84
CA LEU A 25 -21.12 -34.08 -10.46
C LEU A 25 -19.76 -34.25 -9.76
N LEU A 26 -19.09 -35.39 -9.97
CA LEU A 26 -17.76 -35.66 -9.42
C LEU A 26 -16.67 -34.78 -10.07
N LEU A 27 -16.81 -34.44 -11.36
CA LEU A 27 -15.92 -33.53 -12.08
C LEU A 27 -16.07 -32.07 -11.59
N CYS A 28 -17.29 -31.63 -11.25
CA CYS A 28 -17.53 -30.29 -10.67
C CYS A 28 -17.07 -30.17 -9.21
N CYS A 29 -17.11 -31.25 -8.42
CA CYS A 29 -16.57 -31.24 -7.05
C CYS A 29 -15.03 -31.22 -7.04
N ALA A 30 -14.37 -31.80 -8.05
CA ALA A 30 -12.90 -31.79 -8.14
C ALA A 30 -12.30 -30.43 -8.54
N SER A 31 -13.06 -29.54 -9.19
CA SER A 31 -12.59 -28.20 -9.57
C SER A 31 -12.70 -27.15 -8.46
N ALA A 32 -13.43 -27.44 -7.36
CA ALA A 32 -13.53 -26.56 -6.20
C ALA A 32 -12.32 -26.62 -5.25
N LEU A 33 -11.33 -27.48 -5.55
CA LEU A 33 -10.11 -27.65 -4.75
C LEU A 33 -8.90 -26.92 -5.31
N PHE A 34 -9.04 -26.08 -6.33
CA PHE A 34 -7.95 -25.17 -6.71
C PHE A 34 -7.94 -23.99 -5.72
N PRO A 35 -6.97 -23.91 -4.79
CA PRO A 35 -6.80 -22.69 -4.02
C PRO A 35 -6.46 -21.60 -5.02
N ILE A 36 -7.37 -20.64 -5.15
CA ILE A 36 -7.07 -19.35 -5.77
C ILE A 36 -6.06 -18.73 -4.81
N GLY A 37 -4.78 -19.00 -5.05
CA GLY A 37 -3.67 -18.37 -4.36
C GLY A 37 -3.74 -16.89 -4.66
N GLY A 38 -4.48 -16.15 -3.83
CA GLY A 38 -4.38 -14.72 -3.77
C GLY A 38 -2.94 -14.41 -3.41
N TRP A 39 -2.22 -13.79 -4.34
CA TRP A 39 -0.91 -13.24 -4.08
C TRP A 39 -1.10 -12.12 -3.07
N ALA A 40 -1.00 -12.46 -1.79
CA ALA A 40 -0.88 -11.48 -0.73
C ALA A 40 0.49 -10.83 -0.91
N ASP A 41 0.51 -9.66 -1.55
CA ASP A 41 1.70 -8.82 -1.68
C ASP A 41 2.06 -8.30 -0.28
N SER A 42 2.89 -9.06 0.43
CA SER A 42 3.37 -8.69 1.76
C SER A 42 4.46 -7.63 1.58
N GLN A 43 4.05 -6.36 1.58
CA GLN A 43 5.02 -5.26 1.69
C GLN A 43 5.77 -5.42 3.02
N ARG A 44 7.08 -5.66 2.93
CA ARG A 44 7.98 -5.69 4.08
C ARG A 44 7.89 -4.36 4.83
N GLU A 45 7.69 -4.41 6.14
CA GLU A 45 7.71 -3.23 7.00
C GLU A 45 9.15 -2.68 7.07
N LEU A 46 9.32 -1.40 6.75
CA LEU A 46 10.59 -0.70 6.87
C LEU A 46 10.65 -0.01 8.23
N ALA A 47 11.70 -0.32 9.00
CA ALA A 47 11.96 0.41 10.24
C ALA A 47 12.32 1.88 9.93
N LEU A 48 12.04 2.80 10.86
CA LEU A 48 12.30 4.23 10.70
C LEU A 48 13.75 4.53 10.29
N GLY A 49 14.72 3.85 10.90
CA GLY A 49 16.14 3.97 10.54
C GLY A 49 16.41 3.58 9.08
N GLN A 50 15.80 2.49 8.59
CA GLN A 50 15.94 2.05 7.20
C GLN A 50 15.29 3.03 6.22
N MET A 51 14.11 3.58 6.54
CA MET A 51 13.50 4.64 5.74
C MET A 51 14.38 5.89 5.71
N THR A 52 15.00 6.23 6.85
CA THR A 52 15.92 7.36 6.97
C THR A 52 17.17 7.17 6.13
N ASP A 53 17.73 5.97 6.09
CA ASP A 53 18.92 5.64 5.31
C ASP A 53 18.65 5.71 3.80
N LEU A 54 17.50 5.18 3.37
CA LEU A 54 17.09 5.16 1.97
C LEU A 54 16.69 6.55 1.44
N ALA A 55 16.30 7.47 2.31
CA ALA A 55 15.77 8.79 1.92
C ALA A 55 16.88 9.76 1.50
N ASP A 56 16.69 10.40 0.35
CA ASP A 56 17.50 11.54 -0.07
C ASP A 56 16.97 12.83 0.57
N GLU A 57 15.64 12.93 0.70
CA GLU A 57 14.92 14.05 1.31
C GLU A 57 13.95 13.53 2.36
N ILE A 58 13.91 14.18 3.52
CA ILE A 58 12.88 13.98 4.55
C ILE A 58 12.28 15.35 4.87
N VAL A 59 10.98 15.51 4.65
CA VAL A 59 10.31 16.81 4.77
C VAL A 59 8.99 16.70 5.51
N VAL A 60 8.66 17.76 6.25
CA VAL A 60 7.32 18.03 6.75
C VAL A 60 6.69 19.08 5.83
N GLY A 61 5.49 18.81 5.33
CA GLY A 61 4.83 19.72 4.42
C GLY A 61 3.33 19.52 4.37
N LYS A 62 2.66 20.45 3.70
CA LYS A 62 1.22 20.40 3.44
C LYS A 62 0.97 20.03 1.99
N VAL A 63 0.12 19.03 1.75
CA VAL A 63 -0.32 18.70 0.39
C VAL A 63 -1.24 19.83 -0.09
N THR A 64 -0.84 20.57 -1.11
CA THR A 64 -1.64 21.68 -1.66
C THR A 64 -2.51 21.24 -2.83
N SER A 65 -2.04 20.29 -3.64
CA SER A 65 -2.76 19.77 -4.79
C SER A 65 -2.43 18.30 -5.05
N SER A 66 -3.32 17.61 -5.75
CA SER A 66 -3.11 16.24 -6.21
C SER A 66 -3.87 16.07 -7.52
N VAL A 67 -3.13 16.02 -8.64
CA VAL A 67 -3.70 16.09 -9.98
C VAL A 67 -3.36 14.81 -10.76
N PRO A 68 -4.34 13.93 -11.00
CA PRO A 68 -4.18 12.78 -11.87
C PRO A 68 -4.23 13.18 -13.35
N SER A 69 -3.32 12.66 -14.15
CA SER A 69 -3.24 12.91 -15.59
C SER A 69 -2.81 11.66 -16.36
N TRP A 70 -3.14 11.61 -17.65
CA TRP A 70 -2.66 10.54 -18.52
C TRP A 70 -1.23 10.82 -18.97
N GLN A 71 -0.32 9.88 -18.72
CA GLN A 71 1.01 9.85 -19.29
C GLN A 71 1.15 8.57 -20.13
N GLY A 72 1.00 8.71 -21.44
CA GLY A 72 0.92 7.58 -22.37
C GLY A 72 -0.28 6.69 -22.06
N ARG A 73 -0.03 5.46 -21.61
CA ARG A 73 -1.06 4.46 -21.28
C ARG A 73 -1.35 4.37 -19.78
N LEU A 74 -0.66 5.16 -18.96
CA LEU A 74 -0.74 5.11 -17.50
C LEU A 74 -1.38 6.39 -16.98
N ILE A 75 -2.09 6.27 -15.85
CA ILE A 75 -2.53 7.42 -15.07
C ILE A 75 -1.47 7.71 -14.02
N VAL A 76 -0.96 8.94 -14.00
CA VAL A 76 0.04 9.40 -13.05
C VAL A 76 -0.56 10.57 -12.27
N THR A 77 -0.50 10.48 -10.94
CA THR A 77 -0.90 11.55 -10.04
C THR A 77 0.33 12.33 -9.61
N VAL A 78 0.31 13.64 -9.87
CA VAL A 78 1.32 14.58 -9.38
C VAL A 78 0.73 15.33 -8.20
N SER A 79 1.36 15.19 -7.03
CA SER A 79 0.96 15.89 -5.82
C SER A 79 1.97 16.98 -5.48
N THR A 80 1.50 18.21 -5.29
CA THR A 80 2.34 19.34 -4.88
C THR A 80 2.30 19.48 -3.36
N ILE A 81 3.48 19.59 -2.76
CA ILE A 81 3.72 19.73 -1.34
C ILE A 81 4.36 21.09 -1.09
N GLU A 82 3.73 21.90 -0.25
CA GLU A 82 4.34 23.07 0.35
C GLU A 82 5.20 22.63 1.53
N VAL A 83 6.50 22.86 1.45
CA VAL A 83 7.47 22.40 2.44
C VAL A 83 7.48 23.36 3.62
N ILE A 84 7.13 22.85 4.80
CA ILE A 84 7.16 23.58 6.07
C ILE A 84 8.54 23.46 6.70
N GLU A 85 9.12 22.26 6.67
CA GLU A 85 10.43 21.97 7.25
C GLU A 85 11.14 20.87 6.46
N SER A 86 12.45 21.00 6.27
CA SER A 86 13.31 19.93 5.77
C SER A 86 14.18 19.37 6.90
N ILE A 87 14.01 18.08 7.19
CA ILE A 87 14.75 17.36 8.23
C ILE A 87 16.04 16.75 7.67
N LYS A 88 15.98 16.21 6.44
CA LYS A 88 17.11 15.66 5.69
C LYS A 88 17.06 16.14 4.25
N GLY A 89 18.23 16.38 3.67
CA GLY A 89 18.38 16.87 2.30
C GLY A 89 18.12 18.38 2.19
N GLN A 90 18.35 18.93 1.00
CA GLN A 90 17.99 20.32 0.67
C GLN A 90 16.80 20.29 -0.29
N THR A 91 15.65 20.79 0.17
CA THR A 91 14.43 20.90 -0.63
C THR A 91 14.06 22.37 -0.78
N GLY A 92 13.46 22.76 -1.92
CA GLY A 92 12.88 24.09 -2.09
C GLY A 92 11.63 24.28 -1.22
N LEU A 93 10.99 25.46 -1.36
CA LEU A 93 9.71 25.76 -0.69
C LEU A 93 8.56 24.87 -1.17
N THR A 94 8.69 24.29 -2.35
CA THR A 94 7.73 23.37 -2.93
C THR A 94 8.41 22.11 -3.45
N MET A 95 7.65 21.02 -3.44
CA MET A 95 8.07 19.69 -3.84
C MET A 95 6.93 19.03 -4.62
N GLU A 96 7.26 18.34 -5.70
CA GLU A 96 6.30 17.50 -6.42
C GLU A 96 6.65 16.03 -6.19
N ILE A 97 5.64 15.24 -5.85
CA ILE A 97 5.72 13.79 -5.73
C ILE A 97 4.90 13.18 -6.86
N THR A 98 5.49 12.25 -7.59
CA THR A 98 4.84 11.58 -8.72
C THR A 98 4.50 10.15 -8.33
N GLN A 99 3.24 9.74 -8.52
CA GLN A 99 2.77 8.42 -8.15
C GLN A 99 1.94 7.79 -9.25
N LEU A 100 2.06 6.47 -9.40
CA LEU A 100 1.25 5.71 -10.33
C LEU A 100 -0.16 5.50 -9.77
N GLY A 101 -1.18 5.69 -10.61
CA GLY A 101 -2.58 5.53 -10.24
C GLY A 101 -3.33 6.86 -10.13
N GLY A 102 -4.60 6.76 -9.74
CA GLY A 102 -5.54 7.88 -9.64
C GLY A 102 -6.74 7.72 -10.57
N THR A 103 -7.52 8.78 -10.70
CA THR A 103 -8.72 8.80 -11.55
C THR A 103 -8.64 9.96 -12.53
N ALA A 104 -8.57 9.67 -13.84
CA ALA A 104 -8.47 10.69 -14.88
C ALA A 104 -9.42 10.42 -16.03
N VAL A 105 -9.92 11.47 -16.69
CA VAL A 105 -10.79 11.34 -17.86
C VAL A 105 -9.99 10.84 -19.05
N HIS A 106 -10.39 9.71 -19.64
CA HIS A 106 -9.70 9.13 -20.79
C HIS A 106 -9.78 10.08 -22.00
N PRO A 107 -8.64 10.43 -22.63
CA PRO A 107 -8.58 11.51 -23.62
C PRO A 107 -9.48 11.26 -24.85
N ARG A 108 -9.68 9.99 -25.23
CA ARG A 108 -10.54 9.58 -26.36
C ARG A 108 -11.96 9.19 -25.96
N LEU A 109 -12.13 8.55 -24.80
CA LEU A 109 -13.43 7.98 -24.42
C LEU A 109 -14.27 9.00 -23.64
N LYS A 110 -13.65 10.10 -23.16
CA LYS A 110 -14.29 11.17 -22.39
C LYS A 110 -15.03 10.69 -21.13
N VAL A 111 -14.66 9.52 -20.62
CA VAL A 111 -15.16 8.94 -19.36
C VAL A 111 -14.05 8.87 -18.32
N PRO A 112 -14.35 8.99 -17.02
CA PRO A 112 -13.38 8.78 -15.96
C PRO A 112 -12.91 7.33 -15.93
N VAL A 113 -11.59 7.13 -15.85
CA VAL A 113 -10.98 5.82 -15.66
C VAL A 113 -10.18 5.87 -14.37
N HIS A 114 -10.38 4.86 -13.53
CA HIS A 114 -9.63 4.68 -12.30
C HIS A 114 -8.51 3.65 -12.53
N MET A 115 -7.31 3.97 -12.06
CA MET A 115 -6.19 3.05 -12.02
C MET A 115 -5.67 2.99 -10.59
N SER A 116 -5.61 1.78 -10.04
CA SER A 116 -4.99 1.51 -8.75
C SER A 116 -3.65 0.83 -8.98
N ALA A 117 -2.61 1.33 -8.31
CA ALA A 117 -1.31 0.68 -8.26
C ALA A 117 -1.03 0.28 -6.82
N SER A 118 -0.88 -1.03 -6.57
CA SER A 118 -0.43 -1.53 -5.28
C SER A 118 0.93 -0.90 -4.97
N GLY A 119 1.06 -0.26 -3.80
CA GLY A 119 2.28 0.42 -3.39
C GLY A 119 2.32 1.95 -3.61
N SER A 120 1.28 2.58 -4.15
CA SER A 120 1.18 4.05 -4.13
C SER A 120 0.50 4.53 -2.84
N ALA A 121 1.15 5.44 -2.11
CA ALA A 121 0.47 6.21 -1.07
C ALA A 121 -0.60 7.12 -1.70
N VAL A 122 -1.68 7.42 -0.99
CA VAL A 122 -2.62 8.47 -1.42
C VAL A 122 -2.25 9.75 -0.70
N LEU A 123 -1.97 10.84 -1.43
CA LEU A 123 -1.73 12.18 -0.87
C LEU A 123 -2.97 13.04 -1.08
N ASN A 124 -3.70 13.34 0.00
CA ASN A 124 -4.93 14.13 -0.09
C ASN A 124 -4.61 15.62 0.14
N PRO A 125 -5.10 16.53 -0.73
CA PRO A 125 -4.98 17.96 -0.49
C PRO A 125 -5.52 18.37 0.89
N GLY A 126 -4.78 19.24 1.57
CA GLY A 126 -5.10 19.74 2.91
C GLY A 126 -4.42 18.98 4.05
N GLU A 127 -3.88 17.78 3.80
CA GLU A 127 -3.15 17.01 4.82
C GLU A 127 -1.76 17.60 5.10
N GLU A 128 -1.37 17.65 6.38
CA GLU A 128 0.03 17.83 6.78
C GLU A 128 0.69 16.44 6.90
N VAL A 129 1.86 16.29 6.30
CA VAL A 129 2.54 14.99 6.15
C VAL A 129 4.03 15.12 6.39
N LEU A 130 4.61 14.09 7.02
CA LEU A 130 6.04 13.81 7.00
C LEU A 130 6.30 12.79 5.89
N LEU A 131 7.19 13.12 4.96
CA LEU A 131 7.48 12.31 3.77
C LEU A 131 8.95 11.86 3.75
N PHE A 132 9.15 10.57 3.46
CA PHE A 132 10.45 9.98 3.14
C PHE A 132 10.55 9.83 1.63
N VAL A 133 11.45 10.61 1.02
CA VAL A 133 11.50 10.78 -0.43
C VAL A 133 12.85 10.35 -0.97
N ARG A 134 12.81 9.61 -2.08
CA ARG A 134 13.98 9.25 -2.89
C ARG A 134 13.95 10.04 -4.19
N ARG A 135 15.10 10.57 -4.60
CA ARG A 135 15.32 11.21 -5.89
C ARG A 135 15.69 10.13 -6.91
N ALA A 136 14.76 9.83 -7.80
CA ALA A 136 15.03 8.98 -8.95
C ALA A 136 15.80 9.75 -10.03
N LYS A 137 16.32 9.01 -11.02
CA LYS A 137 16.97 9.59 -12.19
C LYS A 137 16.01 10.53 -12.92
N GLY A 138 16.52 11.66 -13.41
CA GLY A 138 15.69 12.67 -14.08
C GLY A 138 14.98 13.64 -13.14
N GLY A 139 15.30 13.65 -11.84
CA GLY A 139 14.75 14.60 -10.87
C GLY A 139 13.36 14.24 -10.34
N ILE A 140 12.84 13.09 -10.73
CA ILE A 140 11.56 12.56 -10.22
C ILE A 140 11.73 12.20 -8.74
N ARG A 141 10.73 12.53 -7.94
CA ARG A 141 10.69 12.21 -6.51
C ARG A 141 9.62 11.16 -6.25
N ASP A 142 10.06 10.06 -5.64
CA ASP A 142 9.23 8.92 -5.27
C ASP A 142 9.19 8.75 -3.75
N LEU A 143 8.07 8.25 -3.23
CA LEU A 143 7.96 7.88 -1.82
C LEU A 143 8.64 6.55 -1.52
N ILE A 144 9.41 6.50 -0.44
CA ILE A 144 10.07 5.29 0.04
C ILE A 144 9.04 4.37 0.67
N GLY A 145 9.12 3.06 0.39
CA GLY A 145 8.20 2.08 0.96
C GLY A 145 6.74 2.28 0.53
N GLY A 146 6.49 3.11 -0.49
CA GLY A 146 5.14 3.39 -0.97
C GLY A 146 4.29 4.09 0.10
N PRO A 147 3.21 3.47 0.60
CA PRO A 147 2.39 4.03 1.68
C PRO A 147 3.16 4.28 2.98
N GLN A 148 4.18 3.47 3.29
CA GLN A 148 4.92 3.56 4.55
C GLN A 148 5.75 4.85 4.67
N GLY A 149 6.19 5.42 3.54
CA GLY A 149 6.96 6.66 3.51
C GLY A 149 6.14 7.93 3.69
N LYS A 150 4.81 7.81 3.84
CA LYS A 150 3.91 8.92 4.18
C LYS A 150 3.40 8.72 5.60
N LEU A 151 3.75 9.64 6.49
CA LEU A 151 3.18 9.70 7.83
C LEU A 151 2.33 10.95 7.97
N VAL A 152 1.06 10.79 8.33
CA VAL A 152 0.13 11.92 8.50
C VAL A 152 0.41 12.60 9.83
N VAL A 153 0.60 13.92 9.80
CA VAL A 153 0.75 14.75 10.98
C VAL A 153 -0.63 15.24 11.40
N LYS A 154 -1.00 14.97 12.64
CA LYS A 154 -2.23 15.47 13.26
C LYS A 154 -1.88 16.38 14.42
N VAL A 155 -2.79 17.27 14.77
CA VAL A 155 -2.69 18.06 15.99
C VAL A 155 -3.46 17.33 17.07
N ASP A 156 -2.80 17.06 18.19
CA ASP A 156 -3.45 16.54 19.39
C ASP A 156 -4.43 17.61 19.93
N PRO A 157 -5.73 17.30 20.05
CA PRO A 157 -6.72 18.26 20.49
C PRO A 157 -6.58 18.69 21.96
N VAL A 158 -5.85 17.93 22.78
CA VAL A 158 -5.65 18.21 24.21
C VAL A 158 -4.40 19.06 24.43
N THR A 159 -3.28 18.63 23.85
CA THR A 159 -1.97 19.26 24.07
C THR A 159 -1.64 20.34 23.03
N GLY A 160 -2.26 20.29 21.85
CA GLY A 160 -1.90 21.10 20.69
C GLY A 160 -0.63 20.61 19.97
N ASP A 161 -0.04 19.49 20.42
CA ASP A 161 1.19 18.98 19.85
C ASP A 161 0.96 18.29 18.50
N LYS A 162 1.96 18.36 17.62
CA LYS A 162 1.96 17.61 16.36
C LYS A 162 2.31 16.15 16.63
N ILE A 163 1.37 15.25 16.39
CA ILE A 163 1.48 13.80 16.57
C ILE A 163 1.45 13.05 15.25
N ILE A 164 2.12 11.91 15.21
CA ILE A 164 2.25 11.02 14.07
C ILE A 164 2.03 9.58 14.55
N SER A 165 1.28 8.80 13.77
CA SER A 165 1.15 7.36 13.98
C SER A 165 2.20 6.61 13.16
N ILE A 166 3.06 5.82 13.81
CA ILE A 166 4.07 4.99 13.17
C ILE A 166 3.71 3.50 13.32
N GLY A 167 3.98 2.74 12.26
CA GLY A 167 4.09 1.28 12.33
C GLY A 167 2.78 0.54 12.16
N SER A 168 2.90 -0.77 11.99
CA SER A 168 1.77 -1.67 12.05
C SER A 168 1.19 -1.67 13.46
N LYS A 169 -0.03 -1.13 13.56
CA LYS A 169 -1.10 -1.56 14.47
C LYS A 169 -0.65 -2.65 15.47
N GLU A 170 -0.10 -2.23 16.61
CA GLU A 170 0.42 -3.12 17.64
C GLU A 170 -0.78 -3.64 18.44
N ILE A 171 -0.81 -4.94 18.77
CA ILE A 171 -1.84 -5.48 19.67
C ILE A 171 -1.53 -4.99 21.07
N SER A 172 -1.96 -3.77 21.37
CA SER A 172 -1.76 -3.12 22.65
C SER A 172 -3.03 -3.25 23.46
N GLY A 173 -3.12 -4.36 24.18
CA GLY A 173 -4.10 -4.58 25.24
C GLY A 173 -5.30 -5.44 24.87
N THR A 174 -5.91 -5.98 25.92
CA THR A 174 -7.18 -6.68 25.88
C THR A 174 -8.20 -5.74 26.53
N ASP A 175 -9.28 -5.36 25.83
CA ASP A 175 -10.36 -4.57 26.43
C ASP A 175 -11.02 -5.34 27.59
N GLU A 176 -11.84 -4.66 28.40
CA GLU A 176 -12.57 -5.27 29.52
C GLU A 176 -13.45 -6.47 29.11
N LYS A 177 -13.68 -6.68 27.81
CA LYS A 177 -14.46 -7.75 27.21
C LYS A 177 -13.61 -8.82 26.52
N GLY A 178 -12.29 -8.82 26.73
CA GLY A 178 -11.41 -9.85 26.16
C GLY A 178 -10.95 -9.59 24.71
N ARG A 179 -11.23 -8.43 24.12
CA ARG A 179 -10.85 -8.12 22.73
C ARG A 179 -9.47 -7.51 22.64
N ARG A 180 -8.65 -8.04 21.74
CA ARG A 180 -7.36 -7.47 21.39
C ARG A 180 -7.54 -6.10 20.74
N THR A 181 -7.12 -5.04 21.42
CA THR A 181 -7.07 -3.68 20.88
C THR A 181 -5.80 -3.55 20.05
N ILE A 182 -5.95 -3.06 18.83
CA ILE A 182 -4.83 -2.87 17.91
C ILE A 182 -4.61 -1.37 17.73
N THR A 183 -3.61 -0.81 18.40
CA THR A 183 -3.33 0.63 18.40
C THR A 183 -2.01 0.87 17.70
N ALA A 184 -2.00 1.78 16.71
CA ALA A 184 -0.76 2.23 16.12
C ALA A 184 0.05 3.00 17.17
N ARG A 185 1.37 2.88 17.16
CA ARG A 185 2.22 3.63 18.07
C ARG A 185 2.14 5.11 17.70
N GLU A 186 1.59 5.92 18.59
CA GLU A 186 1.59 7.37 18.44
C GLU A 186 2.87 7.96 19.04
N THR A 187 3.42 8.97 18.39
CA THR A 187 4.56 9.73 18.87
C THR A 187 4.44 11.18 18.42
N THR A 188 5.24 12.07 18.99
CA THR A 188 5.28 13.47 18.55
C THR A 188 6.20 13.64 17.34
N LEU A 189 5.90 14.63 16.50
CA LEU A 189 6.77 15.02 15.39
C LEU A 189 8.16 15.44 15.89
N ASN A 190 8.22 16.06 17.07
CA ASN A 190 9.48 16.46 17.69
C ASN A 190 10.36 15.26 18.05
N GLU A 191 9.77 14.19 18.57
CA GLU A 191 10.48 12.96 18.91
C GLU A 191 10.98 12.25 17.65
N ILE A 192 10.14 12.10 16.62
CA ILE A 192 10.58 11.53 15.32
C ILE A 192 11.73 12.33 14.74
N ARG A 193 11.62 13.67 14.76
CA ARG A 193 12.69 14.54 14.23
C ARG A 193 14.01 14.29 14.97
N ARG A 194 13.96 14.14 16.29
CA ARG A 194 15.14 13.84 17.10
C ARG A 194 15.72 12.48 16.72
N GLU A 195 14.88 11.44 16.66
CA GLU A 195 15.31 10.08 16.31
C GLU A 195 15.97 10.02 14.93
N ILE A 196 15.40 10.70 13.93
CA ILE A 196 15.98 10.82 12.57
C ILE A 196 17.34 11.52 12.62
N LYS A 197 17.45 12.65 13.31
CA LYS A 197 18.71 13.41 13.42
C LYS A 197 19.78 12.59 14.13
N ASP A 198 19.45 11.92 15.21
CA ASP A 198 20.37 11.08 15.98
C ASP A 198 20.84 9.87 15.16
N HIS A 199 19.97 9.28 14.33
CA HIS A 199 20.34 8.22 13.40
C HIS A 199 21.33 8.70 12.34
N ILE A 200 21.06 9.86 11.72
CA ILE A 200 21.95 10.47 10.72
C ILE A 200 23.33 10.78 11.32
N GLN A 201 23.38 11.34 12.53
CA GLN A 201 24.64 11.67 13.20
C GLN A 201 25.47 10.42 13.53
N ARG A 202 24.83 9.36 14.03
CA ARG A 202 25.50 8.08 14.31
C ARG A 202 26.08 7.46 13.03
N GLY A 203 25.32 7.44 11.94
CA GLY A 203 25.79 6.95 10.64
C GLY A 203 26.99 7.73 10.12
N SER A 204 26.98 9.07 10.23
CA SER A 204 28.09 9.93 9.79
C SER A 204 29.39 9.68 10.58
N LYS A 205 29.29 9.48 11.90
CA LYS A 205 30.45 9.24 12.76
C LYS A 205 31.14 7.90 12.46
N ALA A 206 30.36 6.85 12.18
CA ALA A 206 30.87 5.53 11.86
C ALA A 206 31.66 5.50 10.53
N ILE A 207 31.20 6.25 9.51
CA ILE A 207 31.87 6.36 8.21
C ILE A 207 33.25 7.03 8.38
N LYS A 208 33.33 8.11 9.15
CA LYS A 208 34.61 8.81 9.38
C LYS A 208 35.65 7.97 10.12
N SER A 209 35.24 7.18 11.12
CA SER A 209 36.17 6.31 11.86
C SER A 209 36.71 5.14 11.03
N GLY A 210 35.99 4.70 10.00
CA GLY A 210 36.43 3.62 9.11
C GLY A 210 37.43 4.06 8.05
N ASP A 211 37.53 5.36 7.77
CA ASP A 211 38.44 5.93 6.76
C ASP A 211 39.81 6.28 7.37
N GLU A 212 39.87 6.61 8.66
CA GLU A 212 41.13 6.91 9.38
C GLU A 212 41.94 5.66 9.76
N THR A 213 41.44 4.45 9.47
CA THR A 213 42.12 3.16 9.79
C THR A 213 42.64 2.41 8.56
N LYS A 214 42.70 3.05 7.38
CA LYS A 214 43.33 2.52 6.16
C LYS A 214 44.55 3.34 5.77
#